data_AF-A0A2P6TE24-F1
#
_entry.id   AF-A0A2P6TE24-F1
#
_cell.length_a   1.000
_cell.length_b   1.000
_cell.length_c   1.000
_cell.angle_alpha   90.00
_cell.angle_beta   90.00
_cell.angle_gamma   90.00
#
_symmetry.space_group_name_H-M   'P 1'
#
loop_
_entity.id
_entity.type
_entity.pdbx_description
1 polymer ?
#
loop_
_entity_poly.entity_id
_entity_poly.type
_entity_poly.pdbx_seq_one_letter_code
_entity_poly.pdbx_strand_id
1 'polypeptide(L)'
;MNPDVAEALKRVQAAMADAETNLQRIELLPSAQLPSRWGFLLRPAAQFAALFAVCAAVHSFGRAISVAGSIAVGLAAAGWGLRRDSLNVSGAMAALLLGAGTLAASCRGGLLLLAFFFASSKITQFGEEQKDVDEDHKKGGQRDWQQVFCNALVPTGIAIAAAWVSGGRTDAALGLALPGLDAAAQQLLTALNAALLGYYACCCGDTWSSELGQLSSEEPRLITTGRPVRKGTNGGVTLLGFGAALAGGLFMGLVFWLASLISPLGGAPAAALRRWQPVALGLAGGFVGSLIDSLLGATIQFTGYNRVTGKITGRPGPDVSPISGFPILDNNMVNAVSATATAALTGLAAAAVL
;
A
#
# COMPACT_ATOMS: atom_id res chain seq x y z
N MET A 1 -15.98 8.60 30.24
CA MET A 1 -15.47 7.31 29.74
C MET A 1 -15.84 6.25 30.75
N ASN A 2 -16.42 5.12 30.34
CA ASN A 2 -16.79 4.06 31.28
C ASN A 2 -15.51 3.56 32.02
N PRO A 3 -15.48 3.53 33.37
CA PRO A 3 -14.32 3.08 34.13
C PRO A 3 -13.82 1.68 33.72
N ASP A 4 -14.71 0.79 33.30
CA ASP A 4 -14.35 -0.55 32.83
C ASP A 4 -13.58 -0.51 31.50
N VAL A 5 -13.91 0.45 30.63
CA VAL A 5 -13.21 0.66 29.35
C VAL A 5 -11.84 1.29 29.58
N ALA A 6 -11.72 2.20 30.54
CA ALA A 6 -10.43 2.79 30.92
C ALA A 6 -9.46 1.74 31.49
N GLU A 7 -9.97 0.87 32.35
CA GLU A 7 -9.21 -0.22 32.94
C GLU A 7 -8.81 -1.28 31.89
N ALA A 8 -9.72 -1.63 30.98
CA ALA A 8 -9.40 -2.52 29.87
C ALA A 8 -8.29 -1.95 28.96
N LEU A 9 -8.37 -0.66 28.60
CA LEU A 9 -7.33 0.02 27.82
C LEU A 9 -5.98 0.01 28.53
N LYS A 10 -5.97 0.23 29.85
CA LYS A 10 -4.74 0.23 30.67
C LYS A 10 -4.09 -1.15 30.70
N ARG A 11 -4.89 -2.22 30.81
CA ARG A 11 -4.40 -3.61 30.75
C ARG A 11 -3.84 -3.97 29.38
N VAL A 12 -4.49 -3.53 28.31
CA VAL A 12 -3.99 -3.73 26.94
C VAL A 12 -2.67 -2.98 26.74
N GLN A 13 -2.56 -1.73 27.20
CA GLN A 13 -1.32 -0.95 27.13
C GLN A 13 -0.17 -1.61 27.91
N ALA A 14 -0.43 -2.12 29.12
CA ALA A 14 0.56 -2.84 29.92
C ALA A 14 1.02 -4.13 29.22
N ALA A 15 0.08 -4.93 28.71
CA ALA A 15 0.40 -6.15 27.98
C ALA A 15 1.21 -5.87 26.70
N MET A 16 0.91 -4.76 26.00
CA MET A 16 1.70 -4.31 24.85
C MET A 16 3.12 -3.88 25.25
N ALA A 17 3.28 -3.15 26.36
CA ALA A 17 4.59 -2.72 26.85
C ALA A 17 5.46 -3.92 27.27
N ASP A 18 4.86 -4.94 27.91
CA ASP A 18 5.54 -6.18 28.26
C ASP A 18 5.93 -6.98 27.01
N ALA A 19 5.04 -7.07 26.01
CA ALA A 19 5.35 -7.71 24.73
C ALA A 19 6.52 -6.99 24.01
N GLU A 20 6.55 -5.66 24.03
CA GLU A 20 7.64 -4.85 23.46
C GLU A 20 8.97 -5.06 24.20
N THR A 21 8.94 -5.08 25.53
CA THR A 21 10.13 -5.33 26.36
C THR A 21 10.70 -6.73 26.08
N ASN A 22 9.82 -7.72 25.92
CA ASN A 22 10.23 -9.07 25.56
C ASN A 22 10.76 -9.17 24.12
N LEU A 23 10.17 -8.45 23.18
CA LEU A 23 10.68 -8.33 21.80
C LEU A 23 12.08 -7.69 21.76
N GLN A 24 12.31 -6.62 22.52
CA GLN A 24 13.63 -5.98 22.62
C GLN A 24 14.68 -6.92 23.23
N ARG A 25 14.30 -7.74 24.22
CA ARG A 25 15.18 -8.78 24.77
C ARG A 25 15.53 -9.86 23.75
N ILE A 26 14.59 -10.22 22.86
CA ILE A 26 14.85 -11.16 21.77
C ILE A 26 15.87 -10.58 20.79
N GLU A 27 15.80 -9.29 20.46
CA GLU A 27 16.76 -8.62 19.56
C GLU A 27 18.20 -8.58 20.11
N LEU A 28 18.37 -8.70 21.43
CA LEU A 28 19.68 -8.75 22.09
C LEU A 28 20.30 -10.16 22.11
N LEU A 29 19.54 -11.20 21.78
CA LEU A 29 20.08 -12.56 21.75
C LEU A 29 21.08 -12.71 20.59
N PRO A 30 22.28 -13.26 20.82
CA PRO A 30 23.26 -13.51 19.75
C PRO A 30 22.70 -14.38 18.62
N SER A 31 21.77 -15.29 18.93
CA SER A 31 21.06 -16.14 17.96
C SER A 31 20.00 -15.40 17.14
N ALA A 32 19.52 -14.25 17.60
CA ALA A 32 18.59 -13.38 16.88
C ALA A 32 19.31 -12.31 16.04
N GLN A 33 20.61 -12.11 16.28
CA GLN A 33 21.44 -11.20 15.50
C GLN A 33 21.79 -11.83 14.16
N LEU A 34 21.11 -11.38 13.10
CA LEU A 34 21.44 -11.75 11.73
C LEU A 34 22.90 -11.37 11.39
N PRO A 35 23.62 -12.18 10.59
CA PRO A 35 24.99 -11.88 10.20
C PRO A 35 25.12 -10.46 9.64
N SER A 36 26.02 -9.65 10.21
CA SER A 36 26.12 -8.21 9.95
C SER A 36 26.26 -7.86 8.46
N ARG A 37 26.94 -8.70 7.68
CA ARG A 37 27.16 -8.52 6.23
C ARG A 37 25.89 -8.62 5.39
N TRP A 38 24.87 -9.37 5.86
CA TRP A 38 23.62 -9.60 5.13
C TRP A 38 22.40 -9.01 5.83
N GLY A 39 22.58 -8.35 6.97
CA GLY A 39 21.49 -7.82 7.79
C GLY A 39 20.57 -6.86 7.03
N PHE A 40 21.09 -6.13 6.04
CA PHE A 40 20.30 -5.22 5.20
C PHE A 40 19.30 -5.96 4.29
N LEU A 41 19.59 -7.19 3.87
CA LEU A 41 18.67 -8.05 3.09
C LEU A 41 17.82 -8.94 3.99
N LEU A 42 18.45 -9.57 4.99
CA LEU A 42 17.81 -10.59 5.82
C LEU A 42 16.74 -10.00 6.75
N ARG A 43 16.92 -8.77 7.25
CA ARG A 43 15.93 -8.13 8.14
C ARG A 43 14.62 -7.83 7.41
N PRO A 44 14.60 -7.14 6.24
CA PRO A 44 13.37 -6.99 5.46
C PRO A 44 12.75 -8.33 5.07
N ALA A 45 13.56 -9.29 4.61
CA ALA A 45 13.06 -10.61 4.23
C ALA A 45 12.37 -11.34 5.39
N ALA A 46 12.96 -11.31 6.59
CA ALA A 46 12.36 -11.90 7.78
C ALA A 46 11.06 -11.19 8.20
N GLN A 47 10.99 -9.87 8.08
CA GLN A 47 9.76 -9.10 8.35
C GLN A 47 8.65 -9.48 7.38
N PHE A 48 8.94 -9.60 6.09
CA PHE A 48 7.94 -10.06 5.11
C PHE A 48 7.53 -11.51 5.36
N ALA A 49 8.48 -12.40 5.68
CA ALA A 49 8.15 -13.77 6.06
C ALA A 49 7.21 -13.83 7.29
N ALA A 50 7.42 -12.96 8.29
CA ALA A 50 6.55 -12.84 9.44
C ALA A 50 5.14 -12.33 9.06
N LEU A 51 5.03 -11.32 8.20
CA LEU A 51 3.73 -10.84 7.69
C LEU A 51 2.97 -11.97 6.97
N PHE A 52 3.68 -12.73 6.13
CA PHE A 52 3.15 -13.91 5.45
C PHE A 52 2.62 -14.94 6.45
N ALA A 53 3.42 -15.29 7.46
CA ALA A 53 3.03 -16.25 8.49
C ALA A 53 1.81 -15.78 9.29
N VAL A 54 1.76 -14.51 9.69
CA VAL A 54 0.64 -13.92 10.44
C VAL A 54 -0.65 -13.97 9.61
N CYS A 55 -0.62 -13.52 8.36
CA CYS A 55 -1.81 -13.55 7.50
C CYS A 55 -2.28 -14.98 7.24
N ALA A 56 -1.37 -15.92 7.01
CA ALA A 56 -1.70 -17.34 6.85
C ALA A 56 -2.37 -17.89 8.12
N ALA A 57 -1.81 -17.61 9.30
CA ALA A 57 -2.34 -18.05 10.58
C ALA A 57 -3.76 -17.50 10.85
N VAL A 58 -3.99 -16.21 10.59
CA VAL A 58 -5.32 -15.59 10.74
C VAL A 58 -6.37 -16.30 9.90
N HIS A 59 -6.02 -16.74 8.69
CA HIS A 59 -6.96 -17.39 7.78
C HIS A 59 -7.03 -18.92 7.91
N SER A 60 -6.21 -19.52 8.77
CA SER A 60 -6.14 -20.97 8.94
C SER A 60 -7.29 -21.55 9.78
N PHE A 61 -7.99 -20.73 10.57
CA PHE A 61 -8.92 -21.20 11.60
C PHE A 61 -10.37 -20.73 11.39
N GLY A 62 -10.99 -21.04 10.26
CA GLY A 62 -12.40 -20.70 10.02
C GLY A 62 -12.71 -19.18 10.05
N ARG A 63 -13.97 -18.81 9.80
CA ARG A 63 -14.34 -17.40 9.58
C ARG A 63 -14.31 -16.53 10.84
N ALA A 64 -14.76 -17.05 11.99
CA ALA A 64 -14.81 -16.26 13.22
C ALA A 64 -13.41 -15.86 13.72
N ILE A 65 -12.45 -16.80 13.72
CA ILE A 65 -11.07 -16.51 14.14
C ILE A 65 -10.36 -15.65 13.09
N SER A 66 -10.67 -15.82 11.80
CA SER A 66 -10.16 -14.92 10.75
C SER A 66 -10.59 -13.47 10.97
N VAL A 67 -11.85 -13.21 11.31
CA VAL A 67 -12.31 -11.85 11.63
C VAL A 67 -11.62 -11.31 12.89
N ALA A 68 -11.58 -12.09 13.98
CA ALA A 68 -10.94 -11.67 15.23
C ALA A 68 -9.43 -11.41 15.05
N GLY A 69 -8.75 -12.29 14.32
CA GLY A 69 -7.33 -12.17 13.98
C GLY A 69 -7.05 -10.95 13.11
N SER A 70 -7.89 -10.68 12.12
CA SER A 70 -7.78 -9.48 11.27
C SER A 70 -7.96 -8.19 12.05
N ILE A 71 -8.88 -8.15 13.03
CA ILE A 71 -9.03 -7.01 13.94
C ILE A 71 -7.77 -6.86 14.80
N ALA A 72 -7.24 -7.94 15.35
CA ALA A 72 -6.03 -7.91 16.17
C ALA A 72 -4.81 -7.41 15.38
N VAL A 73 -4.63 -7.90 14.14
CA VAL A 73 -3.56 -7.42 13.23
C VAL A 73 -3.78 -5.96 12.86
N GLY A 74 -5.03 -5.55 12.58
CA GLY A 74 -5.38 -4.16 12.30
C GLY A 74 -5.06 -3.22 13.48
N LEU A 75 -5.39 -3.63 14.71
CA LEU A 75 -5.04 -2.90 15.94
C LEU A 75 -3.52 -2.78 16.10
N ALA A 76 -2.78 -3.86 15.88
CA ALA A 76 -1.32 -3.85 15.96
C ALA A 76 -0.69 -2.93 14.92
N ALA A 77 -1.14 -2.99 13.66
CA ALA A 77 -0.66 -2.14 12.57
C ALA A 77 -1.00 -0.66 12.81
N ALA A 78 -2.22 -0.35 13.26
CA ALA A 78 -2.63 1.01 13.60
C ALA A 78 -1.82 1.56 14.80
N GLY A 79 -1.62 0.76 15.84
CA GLY A 79 -0.79 1.13 16.98
C GLY A 79 0.67 1.38 16.59
N TRP A 80 1.23 0.53 15.73
CA TRP A 80 2.57 0.76 15.15
C TRP A 80 2.62 2.05 14.33
N GLY A 81 1.60 2.31 13.52
CA GLY A 81 1.51 3.51 12.69
C GLY A 81 1.46 4.80 13.50
N LEU A 82 0.75 4.81 14.63
CA LEU A 82 0.74 5.93 15.58
C LEU A 82 2.11 6.13 16.24
N ARG A 83 2.79 5.04 16.65
CA ARG A 83 4.11 5.12 17.28
C ARG A 83 5.22 5.59 16.34
N ARG A 84 5.03 5.44 15.03
CA ARG A 84 5.99 5.81 13.98
C ARG A 84 5.63 7.09 13.24
N ASP A 85 4.64 7.84 13.73
CA ASP A 85 4.09 9.03 13.07
C ASP A 85 3.67 8.79 11.61
N SER A 86 3.40 7.53 11.24
CA SER A 86 2.93 7.16 9.89
C SER A 86 1.43 7.37 9.72
N LEU A 87 0.68 7.35 10.83
CA LEU A 87 -0.74 7.63 10.91
C LEU A 87 -0.99 8.63 12.05
N ASN A 88 -1.98 9.50 11.89
CA ASN A 88 -2.56 10.23 13.02
C ASN A 88 -3.74 9.43 13.62
N VAL A 89 -4.35 9.93 14.70
CA VAL A 89 -5.45 9.22 15.39
C VAL A 89 -6.62 8.92 14.46
N SER A 90 -7.03 9.88 13.62
CA SER A 90 -8.12 9.66 12.65
C SER A 90 -7.75 8.64 11.57
N GLY A 91 -6.51 8.67 11.09
CA GLY A 91 -5.96 7.71 10.14
C GLY A 91 -5.87 6.31 10.74
N ALA A 92 -5.48 6.18 12.01
CA ALA A 92 -5.42 4.90 12.72
C ALA A 92 -6.80 4.26 12.89
N MET A 93 -7.83 5.07 13.19
CA MET A 93 -9.22 4.58 13.25
C MET A 93 -9.72 4.12 11.87
N ALA A 94 -9.45 4.90 10.81
CA ALA A 94 -9.79 4.53 9.45
C ALA A 94 -9.04 3.26 9.00
N ALA A 95 -7.75 3.14 9.36
CA ALA A 95 -6.92 1.99 9.04
C ALA A 95 -7.37 0.73 9.78
N LEU A 96 -7.86 0.86 11.02
CA LEU A 96 -8.50 -0.25 11.73
C LEU A 96 -9.74 -0.72 10.98
N LEU A 97 -10.63 0.19 10.56
CA LEU A 97 -11.87 -0.16 9.86
C LEU A 97 -11.60 -0.81 8.49
N LEU A 98 -10.91 -0.10 7.59
CA LEU A 98 -10.67 -0.54 6.22
C LEU A 98 -9.60 -1.64 6.14
N GLY A 99 -8.57 -1.54 6.98
CA GLY A 99 -7.50 -2.53 7.02
C GLY A 99 -7.96 -3.86 7.60
N ALA A 100 -8.69 -3.87 8.72
CA ALA A 100 -9.27 -5.12 9.23
C ALA A 100 -10.31 -5.69 8.26
N GLY A 101 -11.09 -4.85 7.58
CA GLY A 101 -12.03 -5.27 6.55
C GLY A 101 -11.34 -5.97 5.37
N THR A 102 -10.26 -5.38 4.83
CA THR A 102 -9.45 -5.99 3.77
C THR A 102 -8.82 -7.30 4.24
N LEU A 103 -8.22 -7.31 5.43
CA LEU A 103 -7.59 -8.49 6.03
C LEU A 103 -8.60 -9.62 6.26
N ALA A 104 -9.82 -9.33 6.73
CA ALA A 104 -10.85 -10.36 6.94
C ALA A 104 -11.46 -10.87 5.63
N ALA A 105 -11.50 -10.03 4.60
CA ALA A 105 -12.05 -10.40 3.31
C ALA A 105 -11.09 -11.26 2.48
N SER A 106 -9.78 -10.96 2.50
CA SER A 106 -8.77 -11.64 1.68
C SER A 106 -7.41 -11.69 2.36
N CYS A 107 -6.82 -12.89 2.47
CA CYS A 107 -5.46 -13.06 2.97
C CYS A 107 -4.45 -12.32 2.09
N ARG A 108 -4.61 -12.44 0.76
CA ARG A 108 -3.74 -11.76 -0.22
C ARG A 108 -3.94 -10.25 -0.23
N GLY A 109 -5.19 -9.79 -0.18
CA GLY A 109 -5.50 -8.37 -0.06
C GLY A 109 -4.89 -7.76 1.20
N GLY A 110 -5.03 -8.45 2.33
CA GLY A 110 -4.41 -8.06 3.59
C GLY A 110 -2.88 -8.03 3.52
N LEU A 111 -2.25 -9.04 2.89
CA LEU A 111 -0.81 -9.04 2.67
C LEU A 111 -0.34 -7.89 1.80
N LEU A 112 -1.04 -7.58 0.70
CA LEU A 112 -0.71 -6.44 -0.14
C LEU A 112 -0.82 -5.13 0.64
N LEU A 113 -1.90 -4.94 1.40
CA LEU A 113 -2.09 -3.76 2.23
C LEU A 113 -0.96 -3.58 3.24
N LEU A 114 -0.64 -4.63 4.00
CA LEU A 114 0.42 -4.57 5.01
C LEU A 114 1.80 -4.38 4.36
N ALA A 115 2.07 -5.06 3.24
CA ALA A 115 3.32 -4.91 2.52
C ALA A 115 3.51 -3.48 2.00
N PHE A 116 2.48 -2.91 1.38
CA PHE A 116 2.46 -1.51 0.97
C PHE A 116 2.67 -0.59 2.17
N PHE A 117 1.88 -0.73 3.23
CA PHE A 117 1.95 0.15 4.40
C PHE A 117 3.34 0.16 5.05
N PHE A 118 3.92 -1.00 5.34
CA PHE A 118 5.23 -1.08 6.00
C PHE A 118 6.38 -0.69 5.08
N ALA A 119 6.36 -1.10 3.81
CA ALA A 119 7.44 -0.77 2.87
C ALA A 119 7.43 0.72 2.53
N SER A 120 6.26 1.26 2.15
CA SER A 120 6.14 2.66 1.78
C SER A 120 6.36 3.59 2.97
N SER A 121 5.96 3.23 4.19
CA SER A 121 6.27 4.07 5.37
C SER A 121 7.77 4.18 5.63
N LYS A 122 8.56 3.13 5.35
CA LYS A 122 10.03 3.20 5.41
C LYS A 122 10.62 4.07 4.30
N ILE A 123 10.07 3.99 3.09
CA ILE A 123 10.51 4.82 1.95
C ILE A 123 10.18 6.30 2.18
N THR A 124 9.01 6.61 2.73
CA THR A 124 8.63 7.97 3.13
C THR A 124 9.62 8.55 4.15
N GLN A 125 9.96 7.79 5.19
CA GLN A 125 10.93 8.21 6.21
C GLN A 125 12.37 8.30 5.69
N PHE A 126 12.70 7.58 4.61
CA PHE A 126 14.05 7.58 4.07
C PHE A 126 14.38 8.91 3.39
N GLY A 127 15.39 9.62 3.90
CA GLY A 127 15.84 10.89 3.34
C GLY A 127 14.86 12.05 3.56
N GLU A 128 13.99 11.94 4.57
CA GLU A 128 12.93 12.93 4.87
C GLU A 128 13.45 14.37 4.99
N GLU A 129 14.62 14.58 5.60
CA GLU A 129 15.25 15.91 5.72
C GLU A 129 15.57 16.56 4.35
N GLN A 130 15.76 15.76 3.31
CA GLN A 130 16.07 16.22 1.94
C GLN A 130 14.81 16.45 1.10
N LYS A 131 13.63 16.12 1.63
CA LYS A 131 12.33 16.16 0.95
C LYS A 131 11.43 17.31 1.42
N ASP A 132 11.91 18.21 2.28
CA ASP A 132 11.14 19.33 2.81
C ASP A 132 10.97 20.49 1.79
N VAL A 133 10.44 20.17 0.61
CA VAL A 133 10.22 21.10 -0.51
C VAL A 133 8.74 21.49 -0.69
N ASP A 134 7.85 20.80 0.02
CA ASP A 134 6.39 20.98 -0.02
C ASP A 134 5.87 21.57 1.30
N GLU A 135 4.95 22.53 1.22
CA GLU A 135 4.28 23.11 2.39
C GLU A 135 3.42 22.10 3.16
N ASP A 136 2.84 21.12 2.46
CA ASP A 136 1.98 20.10 3.06
C ASP A 136 2.79 18.90 3.60
N HIS A 137 4.13 18.96 3.57
CA HIS A 137 5.00 17.90 4.09
C HIS A 137 4.80 17.72 5.61
N LYS A 138 4.46 16.49 6.03
CA LYS A 138 4.29 16.11 7.42
C LYS A 138 5.37 15.12 7.82
N LYS A 139 6.06 15.38 8.93
CA LYS A 139 7.03 14.43 9.50
C LYS A 139 6.39 13.05 9.76
N GLY A 140 7.00 12.00 9.27
CA GLY A 140 6.51 10.61 9.28
C GLY A 140 5.38 10.34 8.28
N GLY A 141 4.89 11.34 7.56
CA GLY A 141 3.71 11.29 6.69
C GLY A 141 2.39 11.58 7.40
N GLN A 142 2.21 11.15 8.66
CA GLN A 142 1.02 11.38 9.50
C GLN A 142 -0.31 11.29 8.75
N ARG A 143 -0.54 10.15 8.08
CA ARG A 143 -1.70 9.98 7.21
C ARG A 143 -3.00 10.09 8.00
N ASP A 144 -3.95 10.88 7.48
CA ASP A 144 -5.26 11.08 8.08
C ASP A 144 -6.32 10.12 7.53
N TRP A 145 -7.54 10.24 8.04
CA TRP A 145 -8.64 9.39 7.60
C TRP A 145 -8.96 9.56 6.11
N GLN A 146 -8.81 10.77 5.54
CA GLN A 146 -9.12 11.02 4.13
C GLN A 146 -8.13 10.26 3.25
N GLN A 147 -6.84 10.37 3.56
CA GLN A 147 -5.78 9.62 2.91
C GLN A 147 -6.01 8.11 3.00
N VAL A 148 -6.39 7.60 4.17
CA VAL A 148 -6.65 6.16 4.33
C VAL A 148 -7.88 5.73 3.53
N PHE A 149 -8.97 6.48 3.53
CA PHE A 149 -10.17 6.16 2.74
C PHE A 149 -9.89 6.19 1.24
N CYS A 150 -9.20 7.22 0.75
CA CYS A 150 -8.84 7.35 -0.66
C CYS A 150 -7.95 6.21 -1.16
N ASN A 151 -7.11 5.62 -0.29
CA ASN A 151 -6.19 4.53 -0.66
C ASN A 151 -6.67 3.12 -0.27
N ALA A 152 -7.69 2.97 0.58
CA ALA A 152 -8.09 1.66 1.10
C ALA A 152 -9.57 1.30 0.87
N LEU A 153 -10.46 2.26 0.60
CA LEU A 153 -11.90 1.97 0.46
C LEU A 153 -12.20 1.06 -0.74
N VAL A 154 -11.67 1.43 -1.92
CA VAL A 154 -11.85 0.67 -3.16
C VAL A 154 -11.27 -0.75 -3.06
N PRO A 155 -10.01 -0.97 -2.65
CA PRO A 155 -9.48 -2.33 -2.51
C PRO A 155 -10.19 -3.14 -1.41
N THR A 156 -10.68 -2.50 -0.34
CA THR A 156 -11.54 -3.19 0.65
C THR A 156 -12.83 -3.69 0.00
N GLY A 157 -13.50 -2.86 -0.78
CA GLY A 157 -14.71 -3.24 -1.51
C GLY A 157 -14.45 -4.37 -2.52
N ILE A 158 -13.35 -4.30 -3.27
CA ILE A 158 -12.92 -5.35 -4.20
C ILE A 158 -12.67 -6.67 -3.46
N ALA A 159 -11.98 -6.64 -2.31
CA ALA A 159 -11.71 -7.83 -1.51
C ALA A 159 -13.01 -8.46 -0.98
N ILE A 160 -13.95 -7.65 -0.50
CA ILE A 160 -15.28 -8.11 -0.04
C ILE A 160 -16.07 -8.72 -1.20
N ALA A 161 -16.08 -8.07 -2.37
CA ALA A 161 -16.75 -8.60 -3.56
C ALA A 161 -16.14 -9.95 -4.00
N ALA A 162 -14.81 -10.07 -4.00
CA ALA A 162 -14.12 -11.33 -4.29
C ALA A 162 -14.47 -12.43 -3.27
N ALA A 163 -14.61 -12.06 -1.99
CA ALA A 163 -15.06 -12.98 -0.94
C ALA A 163 -16.48 -13.47 -1.16
N TRP A 164 -17.37 -12.57 -1.55
CA TRP A 164 -18.74 -12.91 -1.84
C TRP A 164 -18.86 -13.86 -3.06
N VAL A 165 -18.21 -13.52 -4.18
CA VAL A 165 -18.22 -14.34 -5.42
C VAL A 165 -17.63 -15.73 -5.19
N SER A 166 -16.57 -15.84 -4.39
CA SER A 166 -15.89 -17.11 -4.14
C SER A 166 -16.56 -18.00 -3.09
N GLY A 167 -17.65 -17.54 -2.45
CA GLY A 167 -18.24 -18.21 -1.29
C GLY A 167 -17.29 -18.24 -0.09
N GLY A 168 -16.43 -17.23 0.01
CA GLY A 168 -15.41 -17.11 1.02
C GLY A 168 -14.10 -17.85 0.71
N ARG A 169 -13.82 -18.19 -0.54
CA ARG A 169 -12.58 -18.86 -0.99
C ARG A 169 -11.70 -17.90 -1.78
N THR A 170 -11.33 -16.77 -1.16
CA THR A 170 -10.65 -15.65 -1.84
C THR A 170 -9.21 -15.89 -2.23
N ASP A 171 -8.54 -16.86 -1.62
CA ASP A 171 -7.08 -16.97 -1.69
C ASP A 171 -6.59 -17.83 -2.87
N ALA A 172 -7.42 -17.97 -3.90
CA ALA A 172 -7.10 -18.66 -5.14
C ALA A 172 -5.99 -17.95 -5.92
N ALA A 173 -5.08 -18.71 -6.52
CA ALA A 173 -4.10 -18.18 -7.47
C ALA A 173 -4.79 -17.47 -8.63
N LEU A 174 -4.18 -16.40 -9.16
CA LEU A 174 -4.76 -15.66 -10.27
C LEU A 174 -5.03 -16.60 -11.46
N GLY A 175 -6.25 -16.55 -12.01
CA GLY A 175 -6.73 -17.44 -13.08
C GLY A 175 -6.93 -18.90 -12.67
N LEU A 176 -6.93 -19.24 -11.36
CA LEU A 176 -7.05 -20.64 -10.92
C LEU A 176 -8.51 -20.98 -10.75
N ALA A 177 -8.97 -21.93 -11.55
CA ALA A 177 -10.33 -22.42 -11.48
C ALA A 177 -10.63 -22.95 -10.08
N LEU A 178 -11.69 -22.42 -9.48
CA LEU A 178 -12.24 -22.92 -8.23
C LEU A 178 -13.41 -23.87 -8.55
N PRO A 179 -13.36 -25.14 -8.09
CA PRO A 179 -14.48 -26.06 -8.27
C PRO A 179 -15.79 -25.48 -7.72
N GLY A 180 -16.88 -25.66 -8.46
CA GLY A 180 -18.21 -25.19 -8.08
C GLY A 180 -18.52 -23.72 -8.39
N LEU A 181 -17.64 -23.00 -9.09
CA LEU A 181 -17.96 -21.71 -9.70
C LEU A 181 -18.18 -21.87 -11.21
N ASP A 182 -19.20 -21.21 -11.74
CA ASP A 182 -19.39 -21.12 -13.19
C ASP A 182 -18.31 -20.25 -13.86
N ALA A 183 -18.27 -20.25 -15.19
CA ALA A 183 -17.25 -19.53 -15.96
C ALA A 183 -17.28 -18.01 -15.70
N ALA A 184 -18.46 -17.42 -15.55
CA ALA A 184 -18.62 -15.99 -15.33
C ALA A 184 -18.09 -15.59 -13.94
N ALA A 185 -18.41 -16.36 -12.90
CA ALA A 185 -17.91 -16.17 -11.55
C ALA A 185 -16.39 -16.36 -11.47
N GLN A 186 -15.82 -17.32 -12.20
CA GLN A 186 -14.37 -17.51 -12.27
C GLN A 186 -13.67 -16.33 -12.94
N GLN A 187 -14.20 -15.84 -14.06
CA GLN A 187 -13.64 -14.68 -14.77
C GLN A 187 -13.74 -13.41 -13.91
N LEU A 188 -14.89 -13.19 -13.25
CA LEU A 188 -15.07 -12.07 -12.32
C LEU A 188 -14.10 -12.14 -11.14
N LEU A 189 -13.90 -13.33 -10.55
CA LEU A 189 -12.96 -13.50 -9.45
C LEU A 189 -11.51 -13.22 -9.88
N THR A 190 -11.13 -13.63 -11.09
CA THR A 190 -9.83 -13.30 -11.68
C THR A 190 -9.69 -11.79 -11.87
N ALA A 191 -10.71 -11.12 -12.42
CA ALA A 191 -10.73 -9.67 -12.58
C ALA A 191 -10.59 -8.94 -11.24
N LEU A 192 -11.35 -9.33 -10.21
CA LEU A 192 -11.31 -8.69 -8.89
C LEU A 192 -9.95 -8.85 -8.21
N ASN A 193 -9.34 -10.03 -8.27
CA ASN A 193 -8.01 -10.27 -7.70
C ASN A 193 -6.92 -9.47 -8.44
N ALA A 194 -7.02 -9.38 -9.77
CA ALA A 194 -6.13 -8.57 -10.59
C ALA A 194 -6.32 -7.07 -10.34
N ALA A 195 -7.56 -6.62 -10.14
CA ALA A 195 -7.89 -5.25 -9.79
C ALA A 195 -7.31 -4.88 -8.42
N LEU A 196 -7.44 -5.77 -7.43
CA LEU A 196 -6.85 -5.59 -6.10
C LEU A 196 -5.32 -5.43 -6.16
N LEU A 197 -4.65 -6.29 -6.94
CA LEU A 197 -3.22 -6.19 -7.17
C LEU A 197 -2.85 -4.88 -7.89
N GLY A 198 -3.54 -4.54 -8.97
CA GLY A 198 -3.28 -3.33 -9.75
C GLY A 198 -3.44 -2.06 -8.92
N TYR A 199 -4.48 -2.01 -8.06
CA TYR A 199 -4.71 -0.89 -7.16
C TYR A 199 -3.52 -0.67 -6.22
N TYR A 200 -3.13 -1.69 -5.45
CA TYR A 200 -2.01 -1.56 -4.52
C TYR A 200 -0.66 -1.41 -5.22
N ALA A 201 -0.49 -1.99 -6.41
CA ALA A 201 0.69 -1.77 -7.24
C ALA A 201 0.79 -0.30 -7.67
N CYS A 202 -0.30 0.32 -8.10
CA CYS A 202 -0.37 1.77 -8.41
C CYS A 202 0.03 2.60 -7.19
N CYS A 203 -0.63 2.41 -6.04
CA CYS A 203 -0.32 3.16 -4.83
C CYS A 203 1.15 3.00 -4.40
N CYS A 204 1.69 1.79 -4.48
CA CYS A 204 3.07 1.50 -4.13
C CYS A 204 4.06 2.15 -5.12
N GLY A 205 3.82 1.99 -6.42
CA GLY A 205 4.64 2.57 -7.48
C GLY A 205 4.65 4.09 -7.41
N ASP A 206 3.48 4.71 -7.23
CA ASP A 206 3.34 6.16 -7.06
C ASP A 206 4.07 6.67 -5.81
N THR A 207 3.85 6.03 -4.65
CA THR A 207 4.52 6.43 -3.41
C THR A 207 6.04 6.30 -3.54
N TRP A 208 6.55 5.20 -4.10
CA TRP A 208 8.00 5.03 -4.24
C TRP A 208 8.58 6.00 -5.27
N SER A 209 7.86 6.27 -6.36
CA SER A 209 8.24 7.25 -7.39
C SER A 209 8.35 8.65 -6.83
N SER A 210 7.33 9.12 -6.11
CA SER A 210 7.30 10.47 -5.54
C SER A 210 8.35 10.63 -4.42
N GLU A 211 8.48 9.64 -3.55
CA GLU A 211 9.40 9.70 -2.41
C GLU A 211 10.87 9.57 -2.80
N LEU A 212 11.22 8.64 -3.69
CA LEU A 212 12.60 8.47 -4.16
C LEU A 212 12.94 9.45 -5.28
N GLY A 213 11.98 9.82 -6.12
CA GLY A 213 12.16 10.78 -7.21
C GLY A 213 12.55 12.18 -6.72
N GLN A 214 12.08 12.62 -5.55
CA GLN A 214 12.49 13.88 -4.94
C GLN A 214 13.98 13.91 -4.56
N LEU A 215 14.56 12.75 -4.26
CA LEU A 215 15.99 12.59 -3.96
C LEU A 215 16.86 12.57 -5.23
N SER A 216 16.27 12.59 -6.42
CA SER A 216 17.02 12.63 -7.68
C SER A 216 17.89 13.88 -7.77
N SER A 217 19.10 13.75 -8.29
CA SER A 217 19.94 14.92 -8.65
C SER A 217 19.45 15.63 -9.91
N GLU A 218 18.60 14.97 -10.72
CA GLU A 218 18.03 15.54 -11.94
C GLU A 218 16.87 16.48 -11.62
N GLU A 219 16.74 17.56 -12.39
CA GLU A 219 15.53 18.38 -12.36
C GLU A 219 14.35 17.59 -12.96
N PRO A 220 13.24 17.43 -12.21
CA PRO A 220 12.05 16.78 -12.74
C PRO A 220 11.53 17.46 -13.99
N ARG A 221 10.94 16.69 -14.91
CA ARG A 221 10.30 17.20 -16.11
C ARG A 221 8.81 16.98 -16.03
N LEU A 222 8.02 17.98 -16.39
CA LEU A 222 6.56 17.84 -16.39
C LEU A 222 6.14 16.83 -17.46
N ILE A 223 5.38 15.79 -17.08
CA ILE A 223 5.03 14.67 -17.97
C ILE A 223 4.30 15.10 -19.25
N THR A 224 3.54 16.20 -19.19
CA THR A 224 2.76 16.71 -20.32
C THR A 224 3.58 17.52 -21.33
N THR A 225 4.62 18.22 -20.89
CA THR A 225 5.37 19.19 -21.74
C THR A 225 6.86 18.90 -21.86
N GLY A 226 7.41 18.02 -21.03
CA GLY A 226 8.84 17.72 -20.94
C GLY A 226 9.72 18.85 -20.40
N ARG A 227 9.11 19.98 -20.00
CA ARG A 227 9.83 21.14 -19.47
C ARG A 227 10.35 20.85 -18.06
N PRO A 228 11.57 21.32 -17.71
CA PRO A 228 12.05 21.26 -16.34
C PRO A 228 11.12 22.01 -15.38
N VAL A 229 10.85 21.41 -14.23
CA VAL A 229 10.02 21.96 -13.16
C VAL A 229 10.70 21.75 -11.81
N ARG A 230 10.25 22.50 -10.81
CA ARG A 230 10.77 22.38 -9.44
C ARG A 230 10.42 21.01 -8.85
N LYS A 231 11.29 20.48 -7.99
CA LYS A 231 11.01 19.29 -7.18
C LYS A 231 9.75 19.50 -6.34
N GLY A 232 8.92 18.46 -6.24
CA GLY A 232 7.61 18.52 -5.59
C GLY A 232 6.47 18.98 -6.51
N THR A 233 6.74 19.36 -7.76
CA THR A 233 5.66 19.71 -8.71
C THR A 233 4.84 18.48 -9.08
N ASN A 234 3.50 18.56 -8.96
CA ASN A 234 2.62 17.47 -9.37
C ASN A 234 2.77 17.19 -10.88
N GLY A 235 2.96 15.92 -11.22
CA GLY A 235 3.27 15.46 -12.57
C GLY A 235 4.71 15.71 -13.05
N GLY A 236 5.60 16.16 -12.17
CA GLY A 236 7.04 16.20 -12.43
C GLY A 236 7.67 14.81 -12.28
N VAL A 237 8.24 14.28 -13.36
CA VAL A 237 8.82 12.92 -13.41
C VAL A 237 10.34 12.94 -13.58
N THR A 238 11.02 11.93 -13.05
CA THR A 238 12.47 11.70 -13.18
C THR A 238 12.74 10.25 -13.55
N LEU A 239 13.94 9.95 -14.06
CA LEU A 239 14.34 8.57 -14.34
C LEU A 239 14.39 7.71 -13.07
N LEU A 240 14.86 8.30 -11.95
CA LEU A 240 14.84 7.64 -10.64
C LEU A 240 13.41 7.31 -10.19
N GLY A 241 12.47 8.25 -10.37
CA GLY A 241 11.05 8.03 -10.07
C GLY A 241 10.46 6.89 -10.89
N PHE A 242 10.73 6.83 -12.19
CA PHE A 242 10.30 5.70 -13.04
C PHE A 242 10.88 4.36 -12.60
N GLY A 243 12.18 4.32 -12.26
CA GLY A 243 12.80 3.12 -11.69
C GLY A 243 12.16 2.68 -10.37
N ALA A 244 11.83 3.65 -9.51
CA ALA A 244 11.14 3.41 -8.24
C ALA A 244 9.70 2.91 -8.44
N ALA A 245 8.96 3.45 -9.41
CA ALA A 245 7.62 2.98 -9.77
C ALA A 245 7.63 1.51 -10.22
N LEU A 246 8.57 1.15 -11.10
CA LEU A 246 8.79 -0.22 -11.55
C LEU A 246 9.14 -1.14 -10.38
N ALA A 247 10.03 -0.71 -9.49
CA ALA A 247 10.41 -1.46 -8.30
C ALA A 247 9.24 -1.69 -7.34
N GLY A 248 8.42 -0.66 -7.10
CA GLY A 248 7.22 -0.76 -6.27
C GLY A 248 6.18 -1.71 -6.87
N GLY A 249 5.91 -1.61 -8.17
CA GLY A 249 5.02 -2.53 -8.89
C GLY A 249 5.52 -3.98 -8.87
N LEU A 250 6.80 -4.20 -9.16
CA LEU A 250 7.45 -5.51 -9.09
C LEU A 250 7.34 -6.10 -7.68
N PHE A 251 7.60 -5.30 -6.65
CA PHE A 251 7.47 -5.70 -5.26
C PHE A 251 6.05 -6.16 -4.94
N MET A 252 5.01 -5.40 -5.31
CA MET A 252 3.61 -5.80 -5.08
C MET A 252 3.22 -7.07 -5.86
N GLY A 253 3.68 -7.19 -7.11
CA GLY A 253 3.48 -8.39 -7.93
C GLY A 253 4.12 -9.64 -7.31
N LEU A 254 5.35 -9.51 -6.80
CA LEU A 254 6.06 -10.58 -6.09
C LEU A 254 5.36 -10.97 -4.79
N VAL A 255 4.90 -9.99 -3.99
CA VAL A 255 4.14 -10.25 -2.76
C VAL A 255 2.88 -11.05 -3.08
N PHE A 256 2.11 -10.64 -4.09
CA PHE A 256 0.90 -11.37 -4.50
C PHE A 256 1.20 -12.77 -4.99
N TRP A 257 2.22 -12.92 -5.84
CA TRP A 257 2.61 -14.21 -6.40
C TRP A 257 3.07 -15.17 -5.31
N LEU A 258 3.99 -14.74 -4.43
CA LEU A 258 4.49 -15.53 -3.30
C LEU A 258 3.39 -15.85 -2.29
N ALA A 259 2.36 -15.02 -2.14
CA ALA A 259 1.24 -15.31 -1.25
C ALA A 259 0.47 -16.58 -1.65
N SER A 260 0.71 -17.09 -2.87
CA SER A 260 0.22 -18.41 -3.28
C SER A 260 0.83 -19.57 -2.49
N LEU A 261 2.04 -19.41 -1.94
CA LEU A 261 2.72 -20.43 -1.12
C LEU A 261 2.01 -20.71 0.21
N ILE A 262 1.26 -19.73 0.70
CA ILE A 262 0.64 -19.72 2.02
C ILE A 262 -0.89 -19.67 1.92
N SER A 263 -1.44 -20.03 0.75
CA SER A 263 -2.89 -20.01 0.53
C SER A 263 -3.60 -20.98 1.50
N PRO A 264 -4.51 -20.49 2.36
CA PRO A 264 -5.26 -21.33 3.31
C PRO A 264 -6.16 -22.36 2.62
N LEU A 265 -6.44 -22.20 1.32
CA LEU A 265 -7.27 -23.11 0.53
C LEU A 265 -6.56 -24.43 0.19
N GLY A 266 -5.31 -24.63 0.60
CA GLY A 266 -4.63 -25.94 0.53
C GLY A 266 -4.34 -26.45 -0.89
N GLY A 267 -4.34 -25.57 -1.89
CA GLY A 267 -4.16 -25.92 -3.30
C GLY A 267 -2.71 -26.05 -3.75
N ALA A 268 -2.49 -26.84 -4.81
CA ALA A 268 -1.20 -27.19 -5.43
C ALA A 268 -0.24 -25.97 -5.55
N PRO A 269 0.68 -25.77 -4.58
CA PRO A 269 1.55 -24.59 -4.55
C PRO A 269 2.41 -24.50 -5.81
N ALA A 270 2.85 -25.66 -6.31
CA ALA A 270 3.59 -25.78 -7.56
C ALA A 270 2.83 -25.27 -8.79
N ALA A 271 1.52 -25.51 -8.89
CA ALA A 271 0.71 -25.03 -10.01
C ALA A 271 0.48 -23.51 -9.93
N ALA A 272 0.31 -22.99 -8.72
CA ALA A 272 0.18 -21.56 -8.49
C ALA A 272 1.49 -20.80 -8.76
N LEU A 273 2.65 -21.34 -8.35
CA LEU A 273 3.95 -20.75 -8.61
C LEU A 273 4.31 -20.69 -10.09
N ARG A 274 3.84 -21.64 -10.91
CA ARG A 274 4.05 -21.59 -12.38
C ARG A 274 3.42 -20.35 -13.03
N ARG A 275 2.50 -19.68 -12.35
CA ARG A 275 1.77 -18.52 -12.88
C ARG A 275 2.41 -17.22 -12.44
N TRP A 276 3.45 -16.81 -13.16
CA TRP A 276 4.20 -15.57 -12.92
C TRP A 276 3.46 -14.32 -13.41
N GLN A 277 2.31 -14.45 -14.09
CA GLN A 277 1.52 -13.33 -14.61
C GLN A 277 1.22 -12.22 -13.57
N PRO A 278 0.94 -12.51 -12.28
CA PRO A 278 0.78 -11.46 -11.27
C PRO A 278 2.02 -10.57 -11.11
N VAL A 279 3.22 -11.10 -11.30
CA VAL A 279 4.46 -10.30 -11.20
C VAL A 279 4.50 -9.25 -12.31
N ALA A 280 4.20 -9.65 -13.54
CA ALA A 280 4.13 -8.73 -14.68
C ALA A 280 2.98 -7.73 -14.53
N LEU A 281 1.81 -8.19 -14.05
CA LEU A 281 0.66 -7.34 -13.82
C LEU A 281 0.92 -6.30 -12.73
N GLY A 282 1.61 -6.68 -11.64
CA GLY A 282 2.05 -5.77 -10.60
C GLY A 282 3.06 -4.75 -11.12
N LEU A 283 4.09 -5.19 -11.87
CA LEU A 283 5.07 -4.30 -12.48
C LEU A 283 4.41 -3.28 -13.42
N ALA A 284 3.53 -3.75 -14.30
CA ALA A 284 2.78 -2.88 -15.20
C ALA A 284 1.84 -1.94 -14.43
N GLY A 285 1.11 -2.46 -13.42
CA GLY A 285 0.19 -1.68 -12.59
C GLY A 285 0.90 -0.56 -11.82
N GLY A 286 2.08 -0.82 -11.24
CA GLY A 286 2.85 0.21 -10.55
C GLY A 286 3.39 1.27 -11.49
N PHE A 287 3.93 0.88 -12.64
CA PHE A 287 4.46 1.83 -13.60
C PHE A 287 3.37 2.63 -14.31
N VAL A 288 2.41 1.97 -14.96
CA VAL A 288 1.29 2.62 -15.66
C VAL A 288 0.44 3.43 -14.69
N GLY A 289 0.21 2.92 -13.48
CA GLY A 289 -0.51 3.65 -12.44
C GLY A 289 0.15 4.96 -12.06
N SER A 290 1.47 4.96 -11.83
CA SER A 290 2.23 6.20 -11.55
C SER A 290 2.22 7.19 -12.73
N LEU A 291 2.13 6.71 -13.96
CA LEU A 291 2.00 7.57 -15.15
C LEU A 291 0.62 8.21 -15.24
N ILE A 292 -0.44 7.46 -14.94
CA ILE A 292 -1.80 7.99 -14.84
C ILE A 292 -1.85 9.06 -13.75
N ASP A 293 -1.29 8.77 -12.58
CA ASP A 293 -1.22 9.71 -11.45
C ASP A 293 -0.50 11.00 -11.86
N SER A 294 0.70 10.88 -12.41
CA SER A 294 1.49 12.03 -12.89
C SER A 294 0.75 12.84 -13.96
N LEU A 295 0.01 12.20 -14.85
CA LEU A 295 -0.77 12.88 -15.90
C LEU A 295 -1.94 13.67 -15.29
N LEU A 296 -2.68 13.07 -14.35
CA LEU A 296 -3.74 13.75 -13.61
C LEU A 296 -3.15 14.88 -12.76
N GLY A 297 -2.05 14.64 -12.07
CA GLY A 297 -1.31 15.63 -11.29
C GLY A 297 -0.87 16.84 -12.12
N ALA A 298 -0.36 16.62 -13.34
CA ALA A 298 0.05 17.71 -14.23
C ALA A 298 -1.10 18.53 -14.81
N THR A 299 -2.32 17.96 -14.86
CA THR A 299 -3.46 18.53 -15.61
C THR A 299 -4.57 19.07 -14.71
N ILE A 300 -4.99 18.32 -13.69
CA ILE A 300 -6.19 18.60 -12.89
C ILE A 300 -5.91 18.73 -11.38
N GLN A 301 -4.63 18.75 -10.99
CA GLN A 301 -4.18 19.07 -9.64
C GLN A 301 -3.30 20.31 -9.68
N PHE A 302 -3.68 21.35 -8.94
CA PHE A 302 -2.94 22.60 -8.93
C PHE A 302 -1.57 22.43 -8.26
N THR A 303 -0.54 23.02 -8.87
CA THR A 303 0.76 23.23 -8.25
C THR A 303 1.18 24.68 -8.42
N GLY A 304 1.55 25.32 -7.32
CA GLY A 304 2.15 26.64 -7.30
C GLY A 304 3.45 26.69 -6.50
N TYR A 305 4.22 27.75 -6.69
CA TYR A 305 5.39 28.09 -5.89
C TYR A 305 5.07 29.29 -5.02
N ASN A 306 5.12 29.12 -3.69
CA ASN A 306 4.92 30.20 -2.74
C ASN A 306 6.23 30.98 -2.58
N ARG A 307 6.19 32.27 -2.92
CA ARG A 307 7.38 33.14 -2.93
C ARG A 307 7.83 33.55 -1.53
N VAL A 308 6.96 33.44 -0.53
CA VAL A 308 7.24 33.80 0.87
C VAL A 308 7.91 32.63 1.59
N THR A 309 7.35 31.42 1.47
CA THR A 309 7.88 30.22 2.13
C THR A 309 9.02 29.56 1.34
N GLY A 310 9.11 29.83 0.03
CA GLY A 310 10.09 29.21 -0.85
C GLY A 310 9.76 27.75 -1.20
N LYS A 311 8.53 27.30 -0.96
CA LYS A 311 8.08 25.92 -1.12
C LYS A 311 7.02 25.75 -2.21
N ILE A 312 6.84 24.52 -2.65
CA ILE A 312 5.73 24.12 -3.51
C ILE A 312 4.45 24.00 -2.68
N THR A 313 3.32 24.35 -3.27
CA THR A 313 2.02 24.32 -2.62
C THR A 313 0.93 23.83 -3.58
N GLY A 314 0.00 23.03 -3.06
CA GLY A 314 -1.18 22.55 -3.78
C GLY A 314 -2.32 23.57 -3.82
N ARG A 315 -2.16 24.76 -3.23
CA ARG A 315 -3.26 25.74 -3.05
C ARG A 315 -2.96 27.06 -3.73
N PRO A 316 -3.90 27.60 -4.53
CA PRO A 316 -3.78 28.96 -5.06
C PRO A 316 -3.79 30.00 -3.94
N GLY A 317 -3.07 31.11 -4.13
CA GLY A 317 -3.01 32.20 -3.16
C GLY A 317 -2.35 33.46 -3.74
N PRO A 318 -2.42 34.60 -3.04
CA PRO A 318 -1.89 35.88 -3.52
C PRO A 318 -0.37 35.85 -3.75
N ASP A 319 0.37 35.11 -2.93
CA ASP A 319 1.83 35.00 -3.01
C ASP A 319 2.33 33.78 -3.80
N VAL A 320 1.41 33.07 -4.47
CA VAL A 320 1.67 31.79 -5.14
C VAL A 320 1.74 31.99 -6.65
N SER A 321 2.90 31.74 -7.24
CA SER A 321 3.03 31.69 -8.71
C SER A 321 2.65 30.30 -9.25
N PRO A 322 1.67 30.19 -10.17
CA PRO A 322 1.23 28.90 -10.70
C PRO A 322 2.33 28.22 -11.53
N ILE A 323 2.39 26.90 -11.46
CA ILE A 323 3.34 26.05 -12.23
C ILE A 323 2.57 25.13 -13.18
N SER A 324 1.65 24.32 -12.67
CA SER A 324 0.92 23.31 -13.43
C SER A 324 -0.47 23.04 -12.85
N GLY A 325 -1.32 22.45 -13.70
CA GLY A 325 -2.65 21.96 -13.35
C GLY A 325 -3.69 23.01 -12.95
N PHE A 326 -4.88 22.52 -12.61
CA PHE A 326 -6.01 23.30 -12.13
C PHE A 326 -6.45 22.81 -10.75
N PRO A 327 -7.05 23.65 -9.90
CA PRO A 327 -7.47 23.25 -8.55
C PRO A 327 -8.82 22.50 -8.59
N ILE A 328 -8.88 21.41 -9.36
CA ILE A 328 -10.08 20.58 -9.52
C ILE A 328 -10.05 19.43 -8.51
N LEU A 329 -8.93 18.70 -8.47
CA LEU A 329 -8.70 17.61 -7.52
C LEU A 329 -7.54 17.94 -6.59
N ASP A 330 -7.63 17.46 -5.36
CA ASP A 330 -6.49 17.39 -4.45
C ASP A 330 -5.70 16.07 -4.64
N ASN A 331 -4.59 15.95 -3.94
CA ASN A 331 -3.71 14.78 -4.00
C ASN A 331 -4.42 13.47 -3.64
N ASN A 332 -5.31 13.49 -2.65
CA ASN A 332 -6.00 12.28 -2.20
C ASN A 332 -6.99 11.80 -3.26
N MET A 333 -7.68 12.73 -3.92
CA MET A 333 -8.59 12.44 -5.01
C MET A 333 -7.86 11.93 -6.25
N VAL A 334 -6.72 12.52 -6.60
CA VAL A 334 -5.89 12.05 -7.74
C VAL A 334 -5.44 10.60 -7.50
N ASN A 335 -4.88 10.30 -6.32
CA ASN A 335 -4.46 8.94 -5.96
C ASN A 335 -5.62 7.94 -6.01
N ALA A 336 -6.81 8.34 -5.54
CA ALA A 336 -7.99 7.47 -5.58
C ALA A 336 -8.42 7.18 -7.03
N VAL A 337 -8.42 8.19 -7.91
CA VAL A 337 -8.81 8.04 -9.32
C VAL A 337 -7.77 7.23 -10.10
N SER A 338 -6.47 7.53 -9.94
CA SER A 338 -5.38 6.84 -10.64
C SER A 338 -5.30 5.36 -10.24
N ALA A 339 -5.39 5.06 -8.95
CA ALA A 339 -5.38 3.68 -8.47
C ALA A 339 -6.65 2.91 -8.88
N THR A 340 -7.83 3.55 -8.86
CA THR A 340 -9.08 2.93 -9.33
C THR A 340 -9.05 2.64 -10.83
N ALA A 341 -8.56 3.58 -11.65
CA ALA A 341 -8.38 3.37 -13.08
C ALA A 341 -7.41 2.20 -13.35
N THR A 342 -6.31 2.15 -12.61
CA THR A 342 -5.33 1.06 -12.72
C THR A 342 -5.94 -0.29 -12.34
N ALA A 343 -6.73 -0.35 -11.27
CA ALA A 343 -7.45 -1.55 -10.86
C ALA A 343 -8.41 -2.05 -11.94
N ALA A 344 -9.15 -1.15 -12.58
CA ALA A 344 -10.01 -1.50 -13.71
C ALA A 344 -9.21 -2.07 -14.89
N LEU A 345 -8.11 -1.41 -15.26
CA LEU A 345 -7.24 -1.85 -16.36
C LEU A 345 -6.63 -3.22 -16.10
N THR A 346 -6.08 -3.46 -14.90
CA THR A 346 -5.48 -4.76 -14.57
C THR A 346 -6.54 -5.86 -14.46
N GLY A 347 -7.72 -5.54 -13.92
CA GLY A 347 -8.86 -6.45 -13.86
C GLY A 347 -9.32 -6.90 -15.25
N LEU A 348 -9.51 -5.94 -16.17
CA LEU A 348 -9.88 -6.22 -17.56
C LEU A 348 -8.79 -7.02 -18.30
N ALA A 349 -7.52 -6.64 -18.13
CA ALA A 349 -6.41 -7.34 -18.76
C ALA A 349 -6.31 -8.80 -18.30
N ALA A 350 -6.52 -9.07 -17.01
CA ALA A 350 -6.51 -10.43 -16.49
C ALA A 350 -7.70 -11.24 -16.99
N ALA A 351 -8.92 -10.69 -16.98
CA ALA A 351 -10.11 -11.38 -17.47
C ALA A 351 -10.07 -11.72 -18.96
N ALA A 352 -9.30 -10.98 -19.76
CA ALA A 352 -9.15 -11.23 -21.19
C ALA A 352 -8.13 -12.35 -21.51
N VAL A 353 -7.18 -12.61 -20.61
CA VAL A 353 -5.98 -13.43 -20.89
C VAL A 353 -5.90 -14.68 -20.02
N LEU A 354 -6.62 -14.74 -18.90
CA LEU A 354 -6.57 -15.79 -17.88
C LEU A 354 -7.94 -16.42 -17.60
#